data_AF-B9KDY6-F1
#
_entry.id   AF-B9KDY6-F1
#
_cell.length_a   1.000
_cell.length_b   1.000
_cell.length_c   1.000
_cell.angle_alpha   90.00
_cell.angle_beta   90.00
_cell.angle_gamma   90.00
#
_symmetry.space_group_name_H-M   'P 1'
#
loop_
_entity.id
_entity.type
_entity.pdbx_description
1 polymer ?
#
loop_
_entity_poly.entity_id
_entity_poly.type
_entity_poly.pdbx_seq_one_letter_code
_entity_poly.pdbx_strand_id
1 'polypeptide(L)'
;MVLSRLENFLKDNNVFLSGSAGVGKSFLTMDVIKAFKEQGKNVVVLGSTALSAFNIGGVTLHSFFAFKRCQNYDELYYEDKKQKDKLEKLKRVLGKCDKN
;
A
#
# COMPACT_ATOMS: atom_id res chain seq x y z
N MET A 1 4.21 19.40 -13.27
CA MET A 1 4.87 20.27 -12.26
C MET A 1 4.67 19.76 -10.83
N VAL A 2 3.45 19.39 -10.40
CA VAL A 2 3.22 18.84 -9.04
C VAL A 2 3.75 17.41 -8.89
N LEU A 3 3.40 16.51 -9.83
CA LEU A 3 3.85 15.12 -9.82
C LEU A 3 5.38 15.00 -9.72
N SER A 4 6.11 15.70 -10.58
CA SER A 4 7.58 15.69 -10.58
C SER A 4 8.20 16.19 -9.27
N ARG A 5 7.59 17.17 -8.60
CA ARG A 5 8.04 17.61 -7.27
C ARG A 5 7.80 16.51 -6.23
N LEU A 6 6.63 15.88 -6.25
CA LEU A 6 6.29 14.80 -5.34
C LEU A 6 7.21 13.58 -5.54
N GLU A 7 7.47 13.18 -6.78
CA GLU A 7 8.42 12.11 -7.10
C GLU A 7 9.83 12.40 -6.57
N ASN A 8 10.30 13.65 -6.67
CA ASN A 8 11.59 14.03 -6.10
C ASN A 8 11.61 13.92 -4.57
N PHE A 9 10.53 14.32 -3.86
CA PHE A 9 10.46 14.12 -2.42
C PHE A 9 10.45 12.63 -2.04
N LEU A 10 9.73 11.81 -2.81
CA LEU A 10 9.58 10.36 -2.57
C LEU A 10 10.86 9.55 -2.82
N LYS A 11 11.92 10.14 -3.39
CA LYS A 11 13.22 9.45 -3.53
C LYS A 11 13.85 9.14 -2.18
N ASP A 12 13.80 10.10 -1.27
CA ASP A 12 14.52 10.04 0.01
C ASP A 12 13.61 10.23 1.23
N ASN A 13 12.30 10.42 1.02
CA ASN A 13 11.36 10.75 2.11
C ASN A 13 10.03 10.00 2.00
N ASN A 14 9.43 9.75 3.17
CA ASN A 14 8.03 9.37 3.28
C ASN A 14 7.15 10.62 3.26
N VAL A 15 6.11 10.64 2.44
CA VAL A 15 5.21 11.79 2.28
C VAL A 15 3.83 11.49 2.82
N PHE A 16 3.33 12.35 3.69
CA PHE A 16 1.92 12.37 4.08
C PHE A 16 1.15 13.40 3.24
N LEU A 17 0.27 12.93 2.34
CA LEU A 17 -0.56 13.77 1.50
C LEU A 17 -1.91 14.06 2.17
N SER A 18 -2.13 15.32 2.54
CA SER A 18 -3.39 15.77 3.18
C SER A 18 -4.04 16.93 2.42
N GLY A 19 -5.29 17.24 2.76
CA GLY A 19 -6.10 18.30 2.16
C GLY A 19 -7.59 17.99 2.23
N SER A 20 -8.44 19.00 2.01
CA SER A 20 -9.90 18.90 2.07
C SER A 20 -10.50 17.86 1.12
N ALA A 21 -11.77 17.51 1.31
CA ALA A 21 -12.50 16.65 0.37
C ALA A 21 -12.55 17.29 -1.03
N GLY A 22 -12.47 16.48 -2.09
CA GLY A 22 -12.60 16.96 -3.47
C GLY A 22 -11.35 17.63 -4.09
N VAL A 23 -10.26 17.83 -3.35
CA VAL A 23 -9.05 18.54 -3.86
C VAL A 23 -8.14 17.69 -4.77
N GLY A 24 -8.58 16.51 -5.21
CA GLY A 24 -7.82 15.66 -6.13
C GLY A 24 -6.73 14.78 -5.50
N LYS A 25 -6.77 14.50 -4.20
CA LYS A 25 -5.77 13.64 -3.53
C LYS A 25 -5.65 12.25 -4.19
N SER A 26 -6.78 11.55 -4.35
CA SER A 26 -6.78 10.23 -5.00
C SER A 26 -6.31 10.29 -6.44
N PHE A 27 -6.60 11.38 -7.15
CA PHE A 27 -6.12 11.60 -8.52
C PHE A 27 -4.59 11.69 -8.55
N LEU A 28 -3.98 12.52 -7.70
CA LEU A 28 -2.52 12.63 -7.60
C LEU A 28 -1.87 11.31 -7.15
N THR A 29 -2.50 10.58 -6.22
CA THR A 29 -2.04 9.24 -5.80
C THR A 29 -2.01 8.28 -7.00
N MET A 30 -3.04 8.30 -7.85
CA MET A 30 -3.09 7.45 -9.05
C MET A 30 -2.01 7.81 -10.07
N ASP A 31 -1.71 9.10 -10.25
CA ASP A 31 -0.61 9.54 -11.12
C ASP A 31 0.75 9.02 -10.62
N VAL A 32 1.02 9.09 -9.32
CA VAL A 32 2.25 8.53 -8.71
C VAL A 32 2.33 7.02 -8.91
N ILE A 33 1.23 6.30 -8.66
CA ILE A 33 1.17 4.85 -8.86
C ILE A 33 1.49 4.49 -10.31
N LYS A 34 0.89 5.22 -11.27
CA LYS A 34 1.13 5.01 -12.70
C LYS A 34 2.60 5.26 -13.06
N ALA A 35 3.15 6.41 -12.67
CA ALA A 35 4.53 6.76 -12.97
C ALA A 35 5.54 5.75 -12.39
N PHE A 36 5.35 5.29 -11.16
CA PHE A 36 6.23 4.30 -10.55
C PHE A 36 6.13 2.92 -11.21
N LYS A 37 4.93 2.51 -11.64
CA LYS A 37 4.76 1.28 -12.43
C LYS A 37 5.44 1.38 -13.79
N GLU A 38 5.34 2.52 -14.47
CA GLU A 38 6.02 2.79 -15.75
C GLU A 38 7.55 2.79 -15.61
N GLN A 39 8.08 3.17 -14.43
CA GLN A 39 9.49 3.06 -14.07
C GLN A 39 9.92 1.62 -13.70
N GLY A 40 9.00 0.65 -13.74
CA GLY A 40 9.28 -0.74 -13.38
C GLY A 40 9.37 -1.00 -11.87
N LYS A 41 8.94 -0.06 -11.01
CA LYS A 41 8.94 -0.27 -9.55
C LYS A 41 7.83 -1.21 -9.13
N ASN A 42 8.09 -1.98 -8.07
CA ASN A 42 7.09 -2.83 -7.43
C ASN A 42 6.20 -1.99 -6.49
N VAL A 43 5.06 -1.53 -7.00
CA VAL A 43 4.13 -0.67 -6.24
C VAL A 43 3.03 -1.49 -5.58
N VAL A 44 3.00 -1.49 -4.24
CA VAL A 44 1.89 -2.04 -3.45
C VAL A 44 0.93 -0.90 -3.09
N VAL A 45 -0.33 -1.02 -3.51
CA VAL A 45 -1.36 0.00 -3.29
C VAL A 45 -2.36 -0.45 -2.24
N LEU A 46 -2.48 0.31 -1.15
CA LEU A 46 -3.28 -0.04 0.02
C LEU A 46 -4.32 1.04 0.36
N GLY A 47 -5.51 0.61 0.79
CA GLY A 47 -6.54 1.46 1.37
C GLY A 47 -7.00 0.99 2.76
N SER A 48 -7.61 1.86 3.55
CA SER A 48 -8.13 1.54 4.88
C SER A 48 -9.45 0.77 4.81
N THR A 49 -10.31 1.12 3.85
CA THR A 49 -11.61 0.47 3.58
C THR A 49 -11.66 -0.12 2.17
N ALA A 50 -12.60 -1.05 1.95
CA ALA A 50 -12.78 -1.68 0.64
C ALA A 50 -13.00 -0.67 -0.48
N LEU A 51 -13.86 0.33 -0.28
CA LEU A 51 -14.13 1.36 -1.29
C LEU A 51 -12.92 2.27 -1.53
N SER A 52 -12.18 2.64 -0.47
CA SER A 52 -10.97 3.46 -0.63
C SER A 52 -9.89 2.74 -1.42
N ALA A 53 -9.67 1.45 -1.15
CA ALA A 53 -8.71 0.63 -1.86
C ALA A 53 -9.11 0.43 -3.32
N PHE A 54 -10.40 0.13 -3.55
CA PHE A 54 -10.95 -0.03 -4.90
C PHE A 54 -10.74 1.23 -5.76
N ASN A 55 -11.01 2.41 -5.20
CA ASN A 55 -10.88 3.69 -5.93
C ASN A 55 -9.46 4.00 -6.40
N ILE A 56 -8.43 3.41 -5.78
CA ILE A 56 -7.03 3.57 -6.18
C ILE A 56 -6.45 2.31 -6.83
N GLY A 57 -7.30 1.34 -7.19
CA GLY A 57 -6.87 0.08 -7.82
C GLY A 57 -5.99 -0.79 -6.93
N GLY A 58 -6.21 -0.74 -5.61
CA GLY A 58 -5.46 -1.46 -4.59
C GLY A 58 -6.30 -2.48 -3.81
N VAL A 59 -5.74 -2.93 -2.69
CA VAL A 59 -6.40 -3.83 -1.74
C VAL A 59 -6.42 -3.19 -0.34
N THR A 60 -7.25 -3.69 0.56
CA THR A 60 -7.21 -3.18 1.94
C THR A 60 -5.92 -3.60 2.64
N LEU A 61 -5.43 -2.74 3.53
CA LEU A 61 -4.27 -3.03 4.38
C LEU A 61 -4.43 -4.37 5.11
N HIS A 62 -5.62 -4.61 5.68
CA HIS A 62 -5.96 -5.86 6.36
C HIS A 62 -5.86 -7.09 5.42
N SER A 63 -6.42 -7.00 4.21
CA SER A 63 -6.38 -8.10 3.25
C SER A 63 -4.97 -8.41 2.77
N PHE A 64 -4.15 -7.37 2.53
CA PHE A 64 -2.77 -7.50 2.09
C PHE A 64 -1.89 -8.17 3.14
N PHE A 65 -1.87 -7.64 4.36
CA PHE A 65 -1.05 -8.19 5.46
C PHE A 65 -1.65 -9.42 6.14
N ALA A 66 -2.80 -9.91 5.65
CA ALA A 66 -3.52 -11.04 6.24
C ALA A 66 -3.94 -10.80 7.71
N PHE A 67 -4.14 -9.54 8.10
CA PHE A 67 -4.72 -9.21 9.39
C PHE A 67 -6.19 -9.63 9.38
N LYS A 68 -6.46 -10.76 10.04
CA LYS A 68 -7.81 -11.16 10.44
C LYS A 68 -8.34 -10.15 11.46
N ARG A 69 -9.60 -10.31 11.88
CA ARG A 69 -10.13 -9.52 13.00
C ARG A 69 -9.52 -10.06 14.29
N CYS A 70 -8.31 -9.60 14.60
CA CYS A 70 -7.56 -9.94 15.81
C CYS A 70 -7.53 -8.71 16.70
N GLN A 71 -7.80 -8.89 17.99
CA GLN A 71 -7.77 -7.81 18.98
C GLN A 71 -6.38 -7.64 19.61
N ASN A 72 -5.55 -8.68 19.53
CA ASN A 72 -4.24 -8.75 20.17
C ASN A 72 -3.27 -9.60 19.35
N TYR A 73 -2.01 -9.59 19.80
CA TYR A 73 -0.92 -10.32 19.15
C TYR A 73 -1.11 -11.83 19.20
N ASP A 74 -1.63 -12.39 20.30
CA ASP A 74 -1.79 -13.84 20.47
C ASP A 74 -2.81 -14.42 19.48
N GLU A 75 -3.94 -13.73 19.30
CA GLU A 75 -4.93 -14.06 18.27
C GLU A 75 -4.33 -13.99 16.87
N LEU A 76 -3.56 -12.95 16.57
CA LEU A 76 -2.91 -12.80 15.27
C LEU A 76 -1.89 -13.94 15.04
N TYR A 77 -1.08 -14.27 16.03
CA TYR A 77 -0.09 -15.34 15.95
C TYR A 77 -0.74 -16.71 15.73
N TYR A 78 -1.89 -16.97 16.38
CA TYR A 78 -2.65 -18.19 16.15
C TYR A 78 -3.29 -18.25 14.77
N GLU A 79 -3.87 -17.15 14.29
CA GLU A 79 -4.43 -17.06 12.94
C GLU A 79 -3.35 -17.20 11.86
N ASP A 80 -2.17 -16.63 12.08
CA ASP A 80 -1.04 -16.74 11.17
C ASP A 80 -0.60 -18.19 10.92
N LYS A 81 -0.67 -19.05 11.94
CA LYS A 81 -0.41 -20.49 11.80
C LYS A 81 -1.39 -21.19 10.84
N LYS A 82 -2.61 -20.66 10.69
CA LYS A 82 -3.65 -21.20 9.79
C LYS A 82 -3.54 -20.68 8.36
N GLN A 83 -2.80 -19.60 8.13
CA GLN A 83 -2.70 -18.93 6.82
C GLN A 83 -1.27 -18.88 6.26
N LYS A 84 -0.45 -19.91 6.55
CA LYS A 84 0.96 -20.01 6.15
C LYS A 84 1.19 -19.72 4.66
N ASP A 85 0.39 -20.29 3.77
CA ASP A 85 0.56 -20.08 2.31
C ASP A 85 0.39 -18.61 1.91
N LYS A 86 -0.53 -17.90 2.58
CA LYS A 86 -0.77 -16.47 2.33
C LYS A 86 0.40 -15.64 2.86
N LEU A 87 0.93 -15.98 4.03
CA LEU A 87 2.10 -15.31 4.60
C LEU A 87 3.36 -15.56 3.77
N GLU A 88 3.55 -16.76 3.22
CA GLU A 88 4.67 -17.04 2.32
C GLU A 88 4.56 -16.24 1.01
N LYS A 89 3.36 -16.10 0.45
CA LYS A 89 3.13 -15.19 -0.69
C LYS A 89 3.43 -13.74 -0.33
N LEU A 90 2.97 -13.28 0.83
CA LEU A 90 3.24 -11.92 1.33
C LEU A 90 4.75 -11.68 1.48
N LYS A 91 5.49 -12.61 2.10
CA LYS A 91 6.96 -12.53 2.22
C LYS A 91 7.65 -12.42 0.86
N ARG A 92 7.19 -13.17 -0.15
CA ARG A 92 7.72 -13.07 -1.52
C ARG A 92 7.47 -11.71 -2.16
N VAL A 93 6.29 -11.12 -1.94
CA VAL A 93 5.97 -9.78 -2.45
C VAL A 93 6.82 -8.74 -1.75
N LEU A 94 6.88 -8.75 -0.41
CA LEU A 94 7.68 -7.82 0.39
C LEU A 94 9.18 -7.94 0.08
N GLY A 95 9.68 -9.15 -0.18
CA GLY A 95 11.07 -9.38 -0.58
C GLY A 95 11.45 -8.79 -1.95
N LYS A 96 10.46 -8.46 -2.78
CA LYS A 96 10.64 -7.79 -4.08
C LYS A 96 10.47 -6.27 -4.00
N CYS A 97 10.00 -5.73 -2.87
CA CYS A 97 9.92 -4.30 -2.68
C CYS A 97 11.34 -3.72 -2.54
N ASP A 98 11.52 -2.51 -3.05
CA ASP A 98 12.79 -1.79 -2.97
C ASP A 98 13.19 -1.67 -1.49
N LYS A 99 14.40 -2.13 -1.16
CA LYS A 99 15.02 -1.87 0.13
C LYS A 99 15.77 -0.56 -0.04
N ASN A 100 15.33 0.48 0.66
CA ASN A 100 16.10 1.73 0.79
C ASN A 100 17.53 1.44 1.21
#